data_AF-A0A933Q6A1-F1
#
_entry.id   AF-A0A933Q6A1-F1
#
_cell.length_a   1.000
_cell.length_b   1.000
_cell.length_c   1.000
_cell.angle_alpha   90.00
_cell.angle_beta   90.00
_cell.angle_gamma   90.00
#
_symmetry.space_group_name_H-M   'P 1'
#
loop_
_entity.id
_entity.type
_entity.pdbx_description
1 polymer ?
#
loop_
_entity_poly.entity_id
_entity_poly.type
_entity_poly.pdbx_seq_one_letter_code
_entity_poly.pdbx_strand_id
1 'polypeptide(L)'
;MNAPASIPAGLSRARLENMRRAGEEIRECYRVLEKGGLNVVGEILRGQGEFVEFNHYPADDVFDADSHAQYYYHAHRGAAGEHGHFHTFLRAPGMPPGIAPVAYSGAEPWPQGEAALSHLVAIAMDDYGYPTGLFTVNRWVTGDAWYAAEDVIRMLDFFGIDHANPSWPANRWITAMLRLFRPQIEALILARDAALAEWMRTHPGEDAFEDRALEITSQAAISVAEQIAAVEAALEKGV
;
A
#
# COMPACT_ATOMS: atom_id res chain seq x y z
N MET A 1 12.19 6.96 -7.51
CA MET A 1 12.69 6.05 -8.58
C MET A 1 11.57 5.16 -9.08
N ASN A 2 11.58 4.75 -10.36
CA ASN A 2 10.57 3.84 -10.92
C ASN A 2 10.96 2.38 -10.65
N ALA A 3 10.10 1.63 -9.96
CA ALA A 3 10.28 0.18 -9.79
C ALA A 3 9.80 -0.58 -11.05
N PRO A 4 10.29 -1.81 -11.29
CA PRO A 4 9.86 -2.59 -12.45
C PRO A 4 8.37 -2.92 -12.36
N ALA A 5 7.65 -2.68 -13.46
CA ALA A 5 6.23 -3.03 -13.57
C ALA A 5 6.00 -4.55 -13.74
N SER A 6 6.99 -5.29 -14.25
CA SER A 6 6.89 -6.71 -14.56
C SER A 6 7.24 -7.62 -13.38
N ILE A 7 6.71 -8.84 -13.42
CA ILE A 7 7.04 -9.90 -12.47
C ILE A 7 8.53 -10.25 -12.58
N PRO A 8 9.29 -10.26 -11.48
CA PRO A 8 10.69 -10.69 -11.48
C PRO A 8 10.84 -12.15 -11.91
N ALA A 9 11.92 -12.46 -12.61
CA ALA A 9 12.28 -13.85 -12.92
C ALA A 9 12.63 -14.63 -11.63
N GLY A 10 12.40 -15.94 -11.63
CA GLY A 10 12.85 -16.84 -10.55
C GLY A 10 11.98 -16.84 -9.29
N LEU A 11 10.76 -16.30 -9.32
CA LEU A 11 9.82 -16.48 -8.21
C LEU A 11 9.49 -17.97 -8.00
N SER A 12 9.41 -18.39 -6.75
CA SER A 12 9.02 -19.76 -6.42
C SER A 12 7.59 -20.04 -6.88
N ARG A 13 7.32 -21.29 -7.25
CA ARG A 13 5.97 -21.73 -7.61
C ARG A 13 4.94 -21.40 -6.53
N ALA A 14 5.27 -21.60 -5.25
CA ALA A 14 4.39 -21.27 -4.13
C ALA A 14 4.04 -19.77 -4.08
N ARG A 15 5.01 -18.89 -4.38
CA ARG A 15 4.79 -17.44 -4.44
C ARG A 15 3.89 -17.06 -5.62
N LEU A 16 4.11 -17.66 -6.79
CA LEU A 16 3.24 -17.47 -7.96
C LEU A 16 1.81 -17.98 -7.70
N GLU A 17 1.64 -19.12 -7.02
CA GLU A 17 0.32 -19.64 -6.65
C GLU A 17 -0.41 -18.74 -5.64
N ASN A 18 0.32 -18.14 -4.69
CA ASN A 18 -0.24 -17.10 -3.80
C ASN A 18 -0.73 -15.89 -4.61
N MET A 19 0.08 -15.41 -5.55
CA MET A 19 -0.29 -14.28 -6.42
C MET A 19 -1.49 -14.63 -7.30
N ARG A 20 -1.57 -15.85 -7.85
CA ARG A 20 -2.73 -16.30 -8.65
C ARG A 20 -4.01 -16.27 -7.84
N ARG A 21 -4.00 -16.81 -6.61
CA ARG A 21 -5.15 -16.77 -5.69
C ARG A 21 -5.58 -15.34 -5.38
N ALA A 22 -4.62 -14.42 -5.20
CA ALA A 22 -4.92 -13.01 -5.00
C ALA A 22 -5.57 -12.37 -6.24
N GLY A 23 -5.11 -12.75 -7.44
CA GLY A 23 -5.74 -12.35 -8.70
C GLY A 23 -7.18 -12.85 -8.85
N GLU A 24 -7.43 -14.11 -8.49
CA GLU A 24 -8.77 -14.70 -8.44
C GLU A 24 -9.67 -13.95 -7.44
N GLU A 25 -9.14 -13.60 -6.28
CA GLU A 25 -9.85 -12.82 -5.26
C GLU A 25 -10.23 -11.42 -5.74
N ILE A 26 -9.32 -10.71 -6.40
CA ILE A 26 -9.60 -9.39 -6.99
C ILE A 26 -10.70 -9.48 -8.05
N ARG A 27 -10.62 -10.47 -8.95
CA ARG A 27 -11.65 -10.71 -9.97
C ARG A 27 -13.02 -10.98 -9.34
N GLU A 28 -13.06 -11.77 -8.26
CA GLU A 28 -14.29 -12.05 -7.53
C GLU A 28 -14.86 -10.79 -6.85
N CYS A 29 -14.01 -9.97 -6.23
CA CYS A 29 -14.42 -8.69 -5.64
C CYS A 29 -15.03 -7.75 -6.69
N TYR A 30 -14.40 -7.60 -7.86
CA TYR A 30 -14.99 -6.85 -8.97
C TYR A 30 -16.33 -7.44 -9.39
N ARG A 31 -16.40 -8.76 -9.62
CA ARG A 31 -17.62 -9.43 -10.06
C ARG A 31 -18.80 -9.25 -9.09
N VAL A 32 -18.57 -9.23 -7.77
CA VAL A 32 -19.66 -9.04 -6.79
C VAL A 32 -20.09 -7.58 -6.67
N LEU A 33 -19.15 -6.64 -6.78
CA LEU A 33 -19.44 -5.21 -6.76
C LEU A 33 -20.20 -4.78 -8.02
N GLU A 34 -19.72 -5.18 -9.19
CA GLU A 34 -20.33 -4.87 -10.49
C GLU A 34 -21.76 -5.42 -10.62
N LYS A 35 -22.04 -6.60 -10.02
CA LYS A 35 -23.41 -7.14 -9.96
C LYS A 35 -24.39 -6.21 -9.24
N GLY A 36 -23.91 -5.38 -8.33
CA GLY A 36 -24.68 -4.35 -7.64
C GLY A 36 -24.59 -2.96 -8.30
N GLY A 37 -23.86 -2.80 -9.40
CA GLY A 37 -23.55 -1.49 -9.98
C GLY A 37 -22.60 -0.66 -9.10
N LEU A 38 -21.71 -1.32 -8.35
CA LEU A 38 -20.80 -0.72 -7.37
C LEU A 38 -19.34 -0.82 -7.83
N ASN A 39 -18.46 -0.04 -7.21
CA ASN A 39 -17.01 -0.14 -7.37
C ASN A 39 -16.31 0.04 -6.02
N VAL A 40 -15.00 -0.25 -5.96
CA VAL A 40 -14.22 -0.26 -4.72
C VAL A 40 -14.23 1.11 -4.03
N VAL A 41 -13.93 2.18 -4.76
CA VAL A 41 -13.86 3.55 -4.19
C VAL A 41 -15.24 3.98 -3.67
N GLY A 42 -16.30 3.73 -4.44
CA GLY A 42 -17.67 4.04 -4.07
C GLY A 42 -18.14 3.34 -2.79
N GLU A 43 -17.67 2.12 -2.53
CA GLU A 43 -17.95 1.43 -1.27
C GLU A 43 -17.33 2.10 -0.05
N ILE A 44 -16.14 2.69 -0.22
CA ILE A 44 -15.41 3.37 0.86
C ILE A 44 -16.03 4.74 1.15
N LEU A 45 -16.46 5.45 0.10
CA LEU A 45 -17.10 6.76 0.23
C LEU A 45 -18.58 6.68 0.63
N ARG A 46 -19.21 5.51 0.50
CA ARG A 46 -20.63 5.32 0.81
C ARG A 46 -20.93 5.73 2.25
N GLY A 47 -21.89 6.63 2.40
CA GLY A 47 -22.38 7.06 3.71
C GLY A 47 -21.43 7.99 4.47
N GLN A 48 -20.33 8.45 3.83
CA GLN A 48 -19.36 9.36 4.46
C GLN A 48 -19.71 10.84 4.30
N GLY A 49 -20.83 11.16 3.65
CA GLY A 49 -21.28 12.54 3.43
C GLY A 49 -20.63 13.19 2.20
N GLU A 50 -20.33 14.48 2.30
CA GLU A 50 -19.64 15.22 1.24
C GLU A 50 -18.19 14.75 1.11
N PHE A 51 -17.75 14.55 -0.14
CA PHE A 51 -16.36 14.24 -0.43
C PHE A 51 -15.54 15.52 -0.42
N VAL A 52 -14.59 15.60 0.50
CA VAL A 52 -13.73 16.75 0.78
C VAL A 52 -12.29 16.30 0.66
N GLU A 53 -11.53 17.02 -0.16
CA GLU A 53 -10.12 16.73 -0.42
C GLU A 53 -9.30 16.77 0.88
N PHE A 54 -8.24 15.95 0.95
CA PHE A 54 -7.39 15.72 2.11
C PHE A 54 -8.06 15.07 3.34
N ASN A 55 -9.39 14.90 3.35
CA ASN A 55 -10.04 14.11 4.40
C ASN A 55 -9.82 12.61 4.18
N HIS A 56 -9.76 11.88 5.28
CA HIS A 56 -9.70 10.43 5.28
C HIS A 56 -11.10 9.84 5.12
N TYR A 57 -11.15 8.73 4.38
CA TYR A 57 -12.36 7.94 4.15
C TYR A 57 -12.09 6.45 4.39
N PRO A 58 -12.90 5.78 5.24
CA PRO A 58 -13.90 6.38 6.13
C PRO A 58 -13.24 7.29 7.18
N ALA A 59 -14.03 8.15 7.83
CA ALA A 59 -13.50 9.21 8.73
C ALA A 59 -12.65 8.68 9.91
N ASP A 60 -12.91 7.46 10.37
CA ASP A 60 -12.17 6.81 11.47
C ASP A 60 -11.05 5.86 10.97
N ASP A 61 -10.72 5.92 9.69
CA ASP A 61 -9.94 4.92 8.96
C ASP A 61 -10.58 3.51 9.05
N VAL A 62 -10.04 2.55 8.32
CA VAL A 62 -10.37 1.13 8.50
C VAL A 62 -9.26 0.47 9.29
N PHE A 63 -9.65 -0.29 10.32
CA PHE A 63 -8.73 -0.99 11.21
C PHE A 63 -9.23 -2.41 11.50
N ASP A 64 -8.37 -3.38 11.26
CA ASP A 64 -8.59 -4.78 11.60
C ASP A 64 -7.92 -5.09 12.95
N ALA A 65 -8.71 -5.50 13.94
CA ALA A 65 -8.22 -5.71 15.30
C ALA A 65 -7.40 -7.00 15.46
N ASP A 66 -7.54 -7.97 14.56
CA ASP A 66 -6.86 -9.27 14.65
C ASP A 66 -5.47 -9.19 14.00
N SER A 67 -5.36 -8.52 12.85
CA SER A 67 -4.07 -8.33 12.15
C SER A 67 -3.35 -7.03 12.52
N HIS A 68 -4.08 -6.06 13.08
CA HIS A 68 -3.65 -4.68 13.27
C HIS A 68 -3.30 -3.93 11.98
N ALA A 69 -3.80 -4.41 10.83
CA ALA A 69 -3.72 -3.71 9.57
C ALA A 69 -4.69 -2.53 9.55
N GLN A 70 -4.30 -1.47 8.86
CA GLN A 70 -5.10 -0.27 8.68
C GLN A 70 -5.01 0.25 7.26
N TYR A 71 -6.06 0.91 6.79
CA TYR A 71 -5.99 1.80 5.63
C TYR A 71 -6.93 2.99 5.77
N TYR A 72 -6.67 4.01 4.96
CA TYR A 72 -7.64 5.03 4.62
C TYR A 72 -7.55 5.37 3.13
N TYR A 73 -8.59 6.02 2.61
CA TYR A 73 -8.64 6.59 1.28
C TYR A 73 -8.72 8.11 1.36
N HIS A 74 -8.01 8.83 0.49
CA HIS A 74 -8.18 10.28 0.33
C HIS A 74 -7.85 10.72 -1.11
N ALA A 75 -8.14 11.99 -1.41
CA ALA A 75 -7.81 12.61 -2.69
C ALA A 75 -7.20 13.99 -2.52
N HIS A 76 -6.45 14.39 -3.54
CA HIS A 76 -5.73 15.66 -3.61
C HIS A 76 -6.33 16.54 -4.71
N ARG A 77 -6.32 17.86 -4.50
CA ARG A 77 -6.81 18.81 -5.50
C ARG A 77 -5.91 18.87 -6.72
N GLY A 78 -6.46 18.60 -7.91
CA GLY A 78 -5.78 18.85 -9.19
C GLY A 78 -4.72 17.82 -9.58
N ALA A 79 -4.70 16.65 -8.93
CA ALA A 79 -3.93 15.50 -9.39
C ALA A 79 -4.54 14.97 -10.70
N ALA A 80 -4.01 15.41 -11.84
CA ALA A 80 -4.56 15.06 -13.14
C ALA A 80 -4.47 13.54 -13.40
N GLY A 81 -5.62 12.89 -13.58
CA GLY A 81 -5.70 11.45 -13.89
C GLY A 81 -5.71 10.53 -12.66
N GLU A 82 -5.83 11.08 -11.46
CA GLU A 82 -6.01 10.34 -10.22
C GLU A 82 -7.28 10.82 -9.51
N HIS A 83 -8.18 9.89 -9.17
CA HIS A 83 -9.35 10.21 -8.34
C HIS A 83 -8.94 10.36 -6.87
N GLY A 84 -8.01 9.51 -6.42
CA GLY A 84 -7.45 9.48 -5.08
C GLY A 84 -6.74 8.15 -4.84
N HIS A 85 -6.24 7.94 -3.63
CA HIS A 85 -5.46 6.76 -3.31
C HIS A 85 -5.74 6.22 -1.91
N PHE A 86 -5.53 4.92 -1.78
CA PHE A 86 -5.44 4.25 -0.49
C PHE A 86 -4.04 4.40 0.08
N HIS A 87 -3.92 4.61 1.39
CA HIS A 87 -2.70 4.35 2.14
C HIS A 87 -2.90 3.12 3.02
N THR A 88 -1.92 2.23 3.06
CA THR A 88 -1.97 1.01 3.90
C THR A 88 -0.89 1.03 4.96
N PHE A 89 -1.24 0.50 6.14
CA PHE A 89 -0.40 0.53 7.33
C PHE A 89 -0.47 -0.80 8.08
N LEU A 90 0.58 -1.08 8.84
CA LEU A 90 0.54 -2.08 9.91
C LEU A 90 0.90 -1.38 11.22
N ARG A 91 0.07 -1.54 12.26
CA ARG A 91 0.38 -1.02 13.60
C ARG A 91 1.30 -1.97 14.34
N ALA A 92 2.08 -1.43 15.28
CA ALA A 92 3.10 -2.15 16.02
C ALA A 92 2.64 -3.46 16.67
N PRO A 93 1.43 -3.57 17.25
CA PRO A 93 0.96 -4.84 17.81
C PRO A 93 0.83 -5.99 16.79
N GLY A 94 0.64 -5.70 15.50
CA GLY A 94 0.58 -6.71 14.44
C GLY A 94 1.93 -6.97 13.76
N MET A 95 2.98 -6.23 14.11
CA MET A 95 4.29 -6.39 13.48
C MET A 95 4.97 -7.70 13.91
N PRO A 96 5.76 -8.33 13.03
CA PRO A 96 6.59 -9.47 13.40
C PRO A 96 7.47 -9.20 14.64
N PRO A 97 7.73 -10.22 15.48
CA PRO A 97 8.60 -10.05 16.65
C PRO A 97 9.99 -9.52 16.29
N GLY A 98 10.49 -8.62 17.15
CA GLY A 98 11.83 -8.07 17.05
C GLY A 98 11.98 -6.90 16.07
N ILE A 99 10.88 -6.40 15.50
CA ILE A 99 10.89 -5.21 14.65
C ILE A 99 10.80 -3.95 15.52
N ALA A 100 11.63 -2.96 15.20
CA ALA A 100 11.64 -1.65 15.85
C ALA A 100 11.85 -0.53 14.81
N PRO A 101 11.34 0.69 15.05
CA PRO A 101 11.66 1.83 14.21
C PRO A 101 13.16 2.07 14.13
N VAL A 102 13.62 2.68 13.04
CA VAL A 102 15.00 3.16 12.94
C VAL A 102 15.27 4.22 14.01
N ALA A 103 16.53 4.32 14.44
CA ALA A 103 16.91 5.37 15.37
C ALA A 103 16.70 6.75 14.72
N TYR A 104 15.96 7.62 15.40
CA TYR A 104 15.68 8.96 14.96
C TYR A 104 16.04 9.97 16.05
N SER A 105 16.72 11.05 15.64
CA SER A 105 17.20 12.10 16.54
C SER A 105 16.75 13.50 16.09
N GLY A 106 15.79 13.59 15.18
CA GLY A 106 15.20 14.87 14.79
C GLY A 106 14.17 15.36 15.81
N ALA A 107 13.58 16.52 15.52
CA ALA A 107 12.74 17.24 16.47
C ALA A 107 11.29 16.73 16.51
N GLU A 108 10.79 16.19 15.40
CA GLU A 108 9.38 15.81 15.28
C GLU A 108 9.10 14.50 16.01
N PRO A 109 8.14 14.45 16.94
CA PRO A 109 7.84 13.22 17.67
C PRO A 109 7.27 12.16 16.71
N TRP A 110 7.88 10.98 16.73
CA TRP A 110 7.35 9.81 16.03
C TRP A 110 6.39 9.05 16.95
N PRO A 111 5.36 8.39 16.40
CA PRO A 111 4.50 7.53 17.21
C PRO A 111 5.31 6.36 17.78
N GLN A 112 5.03 5.98 19.03
CA GLN A 112 5.82 4.98 19.78
C GLN A 112 4.93 3.93 20.43
N GLY A 113 5.53 2.81 20.82
CA GLY A 113 4.83 1.71 21.51
C GLY A 113 3.65 1.20 20.68
N GLU A 114 2.49 1.01 21.31
CA GLU A 114 1.28 0.52 20.63
C GLU A 114 0.70 1.51 19.61
N ALA A 115 1.04 2.79 19.71
CA ALA A 115 0.61 3.81 18.75
C ALA A 115 1.49 3.84 17.50
N ALA A 116 2.67 3.19 17.51
CA ALA A 116 3.53 3.14 16.35
C ALA A 116 2.86 2.36 15.21
N LEU A 117 3.11 2.82 13.99
CA LEU A 117 2.64 2.23 12.75
C LEU A 117 3.66 2.49 11.65
N SER A 118 3.65 1.65 10.62
CA SER A 118 4.47 1.82 9.41
C SER A 118 3.55 1.90 8.20
N HIS A 119 3.77 2.89 7.35
CA HIS A 119 3.21 2.91 6.00
C HIS A 119 3.85 1.79 5.17
N LEU A 120 3.03 1.02 4.46
CA LEU A 120 3.47 -0.09 3.61
C LEU A 120 3.56 0.35 2.15
N VAL A 121 2.42 0.73 1.58
CA VAL A 121 2.30 1.21 0.20
C VAL A 121 0.98 1.94 0.00
N ALA A 122 0.96 2.88 -0.93
CA ALA A 122 -0.26 3.52 -1.41
C ALA A 122 -0.73 2.91 -2.74
N ILE A 123 -2.04 2.90 -2.97
CA ILE A 123 -2.68 2.38 -4.20
C ILE A 123 -3.45 3.53 -4.85
N ALA A 124 -2.93 4.04 -5.97
CA ALA A 124 -3.57 5.09 -6.76
C ALA A 124 -4.76 4.54 -7.55
N MET A 125 -5.86 5.31 -7.61
CA MET A 125 -7.12 4.92 -8.24
C MET A 125 -7.54 5.92 -9.32
N ASP A 126 -8.12 5.41 -10.41
CA ASP A 126 -8.78 6.24 -11.42
C ASP A 126 -10.24 6.59 -11.03
N ASP A 127 -10.87 7.46 -11.83
CA ASP A 127 -12.25 7.92 -11.66
C ASP A 127 -13.29 6.79 -11.77
N TYR A 128 -12.91 5.63 -12.29
CA TYR A 128 -13.79 4.47 -12.45
C TYR A 128 -13.65 3.48 -11.28
N GLY A 129 -12.73 3.73 -10.35
CA GLY A 129 -12.48 2.91 -9.18
C GLY A 129 -11.51 1.74 -9.43
N TYR A 130 -10.65 1.83 -10.45
CA TYR A 130 -9.62 0.84 -10.74
C TYR A 130 -8.22 1.34 -10.35
N PRO A 131 -7.31 0.44 -9.95
CA PRO A 131 -5.97 0.81 -9.52
C PRO A 131 -5.08 1.12 -10.73
N THR A 132 -4.32 2.23 -10.66
CA THR A 132 -3.43 2.70 -11.73
C THR A 132 -1.95 2.65 -11.35
N GLY A 133 -1.63 2.71 -10.07
CA GLY A 133 -0.26 2.79 -9.59
C GLY A 133 -0.09 2.37 -8.13
N LEU A 134 1.15 2.07 -7.78
CA LEU A 134 1.60 1.85 -6.41
C LEU A 134 2.73 2.82 -6.11
N PHE A 135 2.76 3.38 -4.90
CA PHE A 135 3.84 4.27 -4.49
C PHE A 135 4.12 4.23 -2.99
N THR A 136 5.32 4.64 -2.62
CA THR A 136 5.71 4.89 -1.23
C THR A 136 5.95 6.38 -1.05
N VAL A 137 5.75 6.84 0.18
CA VAL A 137 5.89 8.24 0.55
C VAL A 137 6.89 8.37 1.69
N ASN A 138 7.39 9.59 1.86
CA ASN A 138 8.19 9.95 3.01
C ASN A 138 7.33 10.00 4.29
N ARG A 139 7.98 9.87 5.44
CA ARG A 139 7.37 9.81 6.77
C ARG A 139 6.46 10.99 7.02
N TRP A 140 6.90 12.22 6.74
CA TRP A 140 6.09 13.42 6.97
C TRP A 140 4.71 13.40 6.31
N VAL A 141 4.54 12.64 5.22
CA VAL A 141 3.28 12.53 4.48
C VAL A 141 2.21 11.82 5.30
N THR A 142 2.60 10.80 6.07
CA THR A 142 1.65 9.97 6.84
C THR A 142 1.83 10.08 8.35
N GLY A 143 2.91 10.72 8.82
CA GLY A 143 3.22 10.88 10.24
C GLY A 143 3.58 9.57 10.96
N ASP A 144 3.88 8.51 10.21
CA ASP A 144 4.21 7.19 10.73
C ASP A 144 5.58 7.16 11.43
N ALA A 145 5.97 5.99 11.95
CA ALA A 145 7.35 5.76 12.37
C ALA A 145 8.10 5.06 11.23
N TRP A 146 9.37 5.41 11.00
CA TRP A 146 10.11 4.80 9.92
C TRP A 146 10.74 3.47 10.35
N TYR A 147 10.53 2.44 9.53
CA TYR A 147 11.12 1.11 9.71
C TYR A 147 11.98 0.77 8.49
N ALA A 148 13.07 0.03 8.71
CA ALA A 148 13.97 -0.40 7.64
C ALA A 148 13.22 -1.24 6.60
N ALA A 149 13.60 -1.12 5.33
CA ALA A 149 12.95 -1.82 4.22
C ALA A 149 12.78 -3.33 4.46
N GLU A 150 13.80 -4.00 5.01
CA GLU A 150 13.75 -5.43 5.30
C GLU A 150 12.64 -5.78 6.30
N ASP A 151 12.43 -4.94 7.31
CA ASP A 151 11.37 -5.14 8.30
C ASP A 151 10.00 -4.85 7.71
N VAL A 152 9.86 -3.79 6.92
CA VAL A 152 8.59 -3.48 6.22
C VAL A 152 8.22 -4.60 5.23
N ILE A 153 9.18 -5.21 4.55
CA ILE A 153 8.95 -6.37 3.68
C ILE A 153 8.42 -7.57 4.47
N ARG A 154 8.88 -7.78 5.72
CA ARG A 154 8.36 -8.82 6.62
C ARG A 154 6.97 -8.49 7.12
N MET A 155 6.64 -7.21 7.34
CA MET A 155 5.30 -6.77 7.73
C MET A 155 4.24 -7.12 6.69
N LEU A 156 4.60 -7.19 5.40
CA LEU A 156 3.66 -7.56 4.33
C LEU A 156 3.04 -8.95 4.50
N ASP A 157 3.68 -9.87 5.24
CA ASP A 157 3.13 -11.19 5.54
C ASP A 157 2.01 -11.14 6.61
N PHE A 158 1.93 -10.06 7.38
CA PHE A 158 1.01 -9.86 8.49
C PHE A 158 -0.14 -8.91 8.13
N PHE A 159 -0.08 -8.26 6.97
CA PHE A 159 -1.16 -7.42 6.49
C PHE A 159 -2.35 -8.26 6.00
N GLY A 160 -3.53 -7.98 6.54
CA GLY A 160 -4.79 -8.51 6.04
C GLY A 160 -5.99 -7.87 6.73
N ILE A 161 -7.00 -7.53 5.95
CA ILE A 161 -8.27 -6.97 6.43
C ILE A 161 -9.37 -7.75 5.73
N ASP A 162 -10.17 -8.47 6.50
CA ASP A 162 -11.22 -9.35 5.95
C ASP A 162 -12.57 -9.24 6.65
N HIS A 163 -12.72 -8.33 7.61
CA HIS A 163 -14.00 -7.99 8.21
C HIS A 163 -14.94 -7.28 7.23
N ALA A 164 -16.23 -7.21 7.57
CA ALA A 164 -17.26 -6.75 6.62
C ALA A 164 -17.42 -5.22 6.50
N ASN A 165 -16.94 -4.45 7.48
CA ASN A 165 -17.09 -2.98 7.50
C ASN A 165 -15.89 -2.26 6.84
N PRO A 166 -16.07 -1.15 6.09
CA PRO A 166 -17.32 -0.64 5.55
C PRO A 166 -17.85 -1.49 4.39
N SER A 167 -16.97 -2.27 3.75
CA SER A 167 -17.35 -3.20 2.70
C SER A 167 -16.40 -4.40 2.64
N TRP A 168 -16.96 -5.58 2.87
CA TRP A 168 -16.25 -6.86 2.80
C TRP A 168 -15.47 -7.06 1.48
N PRO A 169 -16.06 -6.85 0.28
CA PRO A 169 -15.30 -6.98 -0.97
C PRO A 169 -14.19 -5.94 -1.09
N ALA A 170 -14.37 -4.70 -0.61
CA ALA A 170 -13.31 -3.68 -0.67
C ALA A 170 -12.11 -4.06 0.23
N ASN A 171 -12.37 -4.53 1.45
CA ASN A 171 -11.33 -4.98 2.38
C ASN A 171 -10.52 -6.15 1.82
N ARG A 172 -11.21 -7.18 1.30
CA ARG A 172 -10.55 -8.34 0.68
C ARG A 172 -9.77 -7.94 -0.57
N TRP A 173 -10.30 -7.00 -1.36
CA TRP A 173 -9.61 -6.45 -2.52
C TRP A 173 -8.29 -5.76 -2.12
N ILE A 174 -8.26 -4.89 -1.10
CA ILE A 174 -7.02 -4.24 -0.63
C ILE A 174 -5.98 -5.27 -0.20
N THR A 175 -6.40 -6.26 0.59
CA THR A 175 -5.53 -7.37 1.00
C THR A 175 -4.97 -8.14 -0.20
N ALA A 176 -5.81 -8.43 -1.18
CA ALA A 176 -5.41 -9.14 -2.38
C ALA A 176 -4.48 -8.32 -3.28
N MET A 177 -4.61 -6.99 -3.34
CA MET A 177 -3.69 -6.11 -4.06
C MET A 177 -2.25 -6.24 -3.53
N LEU A 178 -2.07 -6.21 -2.20
CA LEU A 178 -0.75 -6.37 -1.59
C LEU A 178 -0.13 -7.76 -1.86
N ARG A 179 -0.97 -8.78 -2.04
CA ARG A 179 -0.52 -10.15 -2.35
C ARG A 179 -0.21 -10.35 -3.84
N LEU A 180 -1.02 -9.80 -4.74
CA LEU A 180 -0.84 -9.91 -6.18
C LEU A 180 0.42 -9.15 -6.66
N PHE A 181 0.66 -7.97 -6.10
CA PHE A 181 1.79 -7.11 -6.42
C PHE A 181 2.95 -7.21 -5.43
N ARG A 182 3.00 -8.28 -4.61
CA ARG A 182 4.02 -8.46 -3.57
C ARG A 182 5.47 -8.23 -4.07
N PRO A 183 5.90 -8.74 -5.23
CA PRO A 183 7.25 -8.48 -5.74
C PRO A 183 7.52 -7.01 -6.06
N GLN A 184 6.54 -6.32 -6.66
CA GLN A 184 6.66 -4.89 -6.97
C GLN A 184 6.68 -4.04 -5.71
N ILE A 185 5.85 -4.37 -4.71
CA ILE A 185 5.83 -3.67 -3.42
C ILE A 185 7.16 -3.81 -2.69
N GLU A 186 7.76 -5.02 -2.68
CA GLU A 186 9.12 -5.22 -2.13
C GLU A 186 10.15 -4.33 -2.83
N ALA A 187 10.11 -4.26 -4.17
CA ALA A 187 11.00 -3.40 -4.94
C ALA A 187 10.79 -1.90 -4.64
N LEU A 188 9.54 -1.47 -4.46
CA LEU A 188 9.19 -0.11 -4.09
C LEU A 188 9.69 0.25 -2.69
N ILE A 189 9.57 -0.65 -1.72
CA ILE A 189 10.06 -0.46 -0.34
C ILE A 189 11.60 -0.38 -0.31
N LEU A 190 12.30 -1.19 -1.10
CA LEU A 190 13.75 -1.06 -1.23
C LEU A 190 14.15 0.26 -1.89
N ALA A 191 13.43 0.66 -2.95
CA ALA A 191 13.66 1.93 -3.63
C ALA A 191 13.34 3.15 -2.75
N ARG A 192 12.40 3.02 -1.80
CA ARG A 192 12.04 4.03 -0.80
C ARG A 192 13.25 4.37 0.07
N ASP A 193 13.87 3.35 0.66
CA ASP A 193 15.04 3.55 1.53
C ASP A 193 16.25 4.05 0.74
N ALA A 194 16.44 3.57 -0.49
CA ALA A 194 17.48 4.06 -1.38
C ALA A 194 17.29 5.55 -1.75
N ALA A 195 16.04 5.99 -1.99
CA ALA A 195 15.73 7.39 -2.26
C ALA A 195 16.01 8.27 -1.03
N LEU A 196 15.61 7.83 0.15
CA LEU A 196 15.88 8.53 1.40
C LEU A 196 17.40 8.64 1.67
N ALA A 197 18.15 7.55 1.50
CA ALA A 197 19.59 7.55 1.69
C ALA A 197 20.32 8.49 0.71
N GLU A 198 19.89 8.51 -0.55
CA GLU A 198 20.41 9.44 -1.55
C GLU A 198 20.04 10.89 -1.21
N TRP A 199 18.84 11.13 -0.69
CA TRP A 199 18.41 12.46 -0.23
C TRP A 199 19.28 12.97 0.92
N MET A 200 19.49 12.14 1.96
CA MET A 200 20.39 12.45 3.08
C MET A 200 21.82 12.78 2.63
N ARG A 201 22.31 12.09 1.59
CA ARG A 201 23.64 12.32 1.03
C ARG A 201 23.73 13.65 0.28
N THR A 202 22.65 14.07 -0.36
CA THR A 202 22.59 15.27 -1.21
C THR A 202 22.15 16.53 -0.47
N HIS A 203 21.47 16.38 0.67
CA HIS A 203 20.98 17.46 1.54
C HIS A 203 21.52 17.29 2.97
N PRO A 204 22.85 17.38 3.16
CA PRO A 204 23.45 17.14 4.47
C PRO A 204 23.02 18.21 5.49
N GLY A 205 22.63 17.77 6.68
CA GLY A 205 22.20 18.65 7.77
C GLY A 205 20.71 18.98 7.76
N GLU A 206 19.96 18.54 6.74
CA GLU A 206 18.51 18.59 6.70
C GLU A 206 17.90 17.28 7.24
N ASP A 207 16.72 17.37 7.84
CA ASP A 207 16.00 16.19 8.29
C ASP A 207 15.24 15.55 7.13
N ALA A 208 15.85 14.55 6.50
CA ALA A 208 15.30 13.90 5.32
C ALA A 208 13.92 13.24 5.58
N PHE A 209 13.58 12.89 6.83
CA PHE A 209 12.26 12.32 7.16
C PHE A 209 11.15 13.38 7.18
N GLU A 210 11.53 14.65 7.33
CA GLU A 210 10.62 15.79 7.45
C GLU A 210 10.70 16.76 6.27
N ASP A 211 11.52 16.46 5.27
CA ASP A 211 11.72 17.30 4.10
C ASP A 211 10.54 17.21 3.13
N ARG A 212 9.80 18.32 3.02
CA ARG A 212 8.60 18.47 2.16
C ARG A 212 8.91 18.38 0.67
N ALA A 213 10.16 18.53 0.25
CA ALA A 213 10.56 18.34 -1.14
C ALA A 213 10.72 16.85 -1.51
N LEU A 214 10.84 15.95 -0.53
CA LEU A 214 10.84 14.50 -0.72
C LEU A 214 9.47 13.95 -0.32
N GLU A 215 8.48 14.02 -1.21
CA GLU A 215 7.12 13.51 -0.95
C GLU A 215 6.97 12.02 -1.34
N ILE A 216 7.11 11.73 -2.63
CA ILE A 216 7.04 10.36 -3.18
C ILE A 216 8.46 9.81 -3.32
N THR A 217 8.74 8.72 -2.62
CA THR A 217 10.07 8.09 -2.55
C THR A 217 10.27 7.03 -3.65
N SER A 218 9.21 6.30 -4.00
CA SER A 218 9.22 5.34 -5.11
C SER A 218 7.82 5.13 -5.67
N GLN A 219 7.71 4.78 -6.96
CA GLN A 219 6.43 4.53 -7.60
C GLN A 219 6.53 3.55 -8.79
N ALA A 220 5.41 2.92 -9.14
CA ALA A 220 5.25 2.09 -10.33
C ALA A 220 3.81 2.14 -10.84
N ALA A 221 3.63 2.24 -12.16
CA ALA A 221 2.34 2.01 -12.79
C ALA A 221 2.02 0.51 -12.75
N ILE A 222 0.73 0.17 -12.58
CA ILE A 222 0.28 -1.22 -12.50
C ILE A 222 -0.94 -1.48 -13.37
N SER A 223 -1.11 -2.74 -13.77
CA SER A 223 -2.33 -3.26 -14.38
C SER A 223 -2.65 -4.61 -13.77
N VAL A 224 -3.82 -4.72 -13.11
CA VAL A 224 -4.28 -5.97 -12.49
C VAL A 224 -4.39 -7.07 -13.54
N ALA A 225 -4.97 -6.75 -14.71
CA ALA A 225 -5.17 -7.73 -15.77
C ALA A 225 -3.84 -8.27 -16.32
N GLU A 226 -2.88 -7.39 -16.59
CA GLU A 226 -1.56 -7.77 -17.10
C GLU A 226 -0.77 -8.58 -16.05
N GLN A 227 -0.83 -8.16 -14.78
CA GLN A 227 -0.17 -8.87 -13.70
C GLN A 227 -0.72 -10.29 -13.52
N ILE A 228 -2.05 -10.46 -13.55
CA ILE A 228 -2.66 -11.80 -13.45
C ILE A 228 -2.23 -12.67 -14.64
N ALA A 229 -2.30 -12.15 -15.86
CA ALA A 229 -1.88 -12.87 -17.06
C ALA A 229 -0.39 -13.27 -17.00
N ALA A 230 0.46 -12.39 -16.49
CA ALA A 230 1.89 -12.67 -16.30
C ALA A 230 2.14 -13.77 -15.24
N VAL A 231 1.37 -13.78 -14.14
CA VAL A 231 1.44 -14.86 -13.12
C VAL A 231 1.01 -16.20 -13.72
N GLU A 232 -0.10 -16.22 -14.45
CA GLU A 232 -0.63 -17.42 -15.11
C GLU A 232 0.41 -17.99 -16.09
N ALA A 233 0.98 -17.15 -16.96
CA ALA A 233 2.04 -17.56 -17.88
C ALA A 233 3.33 -18.04 -17.19
N ALA A 234 3.70 -17.45 -16.05
CA ALA A 234 4.87 -17.89 -15.28
C ALA A 234 4.66 -19.28 -14.66
N LEU A 235 3.44 -19.60 -14.21
CA LEU A 235 3.08 -20.92 -13.69
C LEU A 235 3.07 -21.99 -14.77
N GLU A 236 2.59 -21.67 -15.98
CA GLU A 236 2.55 -22.60 -17.11
C GLU A 236 3.94 -22.99 -17.62
N LYS A 237 4.88 -22.04 -17.60
CA LYS A 237 6.27 -22.26 -18.04
C LYS A 237 7.08 -23.16 -17.10
N GLY A 238 6.58 -23.42 -15.88
CA GLY A 238 7.18 -24.35 -14.95
C GLY A 238 8.57 -23.93 -14.44
N VAL A 239 8.66 -22.71 -13.86
CA VAL A 239 9.86 -22.08 -13.24
C VAL A 239 11.13 -22.13 -14.10
#